data_AF-A0A6V7W4Y4-F1
#
_entry.id   AF-A0A6V7W4Y4-F1
#
_cell.length_a   1.000
_cell.length_b   1.000
_cell.length_c   1.000
_cell.angle_alpha   90.00
_cell.angle_beta   90.00
_cell.angle_gamma   90.00
#
_symmetry.space_group_name_H-M   'P 1'
#
loop_
_entity.id
_entity.type
_entity.pdbx_description
1 polymer ?
#
loop_
_entity_poly.entity_id
_entity_poly.type
_entity_poly.pdbx_seq_one_letter_code
_entity_poly.pdbx_strand_id
1 'polypeptide(L)'
;MLKNIFNIIILLILLNFVYGQSNPKSAGKVYTAPLTVSNDIYYMMNVGIGTPSQKFNILLSTGGADFFVPAFNITTNKPKFFPKKSSTFSSPNPQNI
;
A
#
# COMPACT_ATOMS: atom_id res chain seq x y z
N MET A 1 -39.49 -10.75 -38.74
CA MET A 1 -38.19 -10.12 -39.03
C MET A 1 -37.77 -9.08 -37.98
N LEU A 2 -38.63 -8.12 -37.61
CA LEU A 2 -38.29 -7.02 -36.70
C LEU A 2 -37.91 -7.43 -35.26
N LYS A 3 -38.54 -8.49 -34.72
CA LYS A 3 -38.23 -9.02 -33.37
C LYS A 3 -36.80 -9.60 -33.25
N ASN A 4 -36.25 -10.16 -34.34
CA ASN A 4 -34.88 -10.64 -34.35
C ASN A 4 -33.88 -9.49 -34.31
N ILE A 5 -34.16 -8.40 -35.04
CA ILE A 5 -33.32 -7.19 -35.00
C ILE A 5 -33.28 -6.61 -33.57
N PHE A 6 -34.44 -6.54 -32.91
CA PHE A 6 -34.52 -5.99 -31.54
C PHE A 6 -33.73 -6.83 -30.53
N ASN A 7 -33.81 -8.16 -30.61
CA ASN A 7 -33.06 -9.06 -29.74
C ASN A 7 -31.55 -8.99 -29.98
N ILE A 8 -31.12 -8.83 -31.25
CA ILE A 8 -29.70 -8.66 -31.59
C ILE A 8 -29.15 -7.35 -31.03
N ILE A 9 -29.91 -6.26 -31.12
CA ILE A 9 -29.50 -4.95 -30.57
C ILE A 9 -29.38 -5.02 -29.04
N ILE A 10 -30.34 -5.65 -28.35
CA ILE A 10 -30.26 -5.86 -26.90
C ILE A 10 -29.05 -6.70 -26.53
N LEU A 11 -28.75 -7.77 -27.27
CA LEU A 11 -27.59 -8.61 -27.01
C LEU A 11 -26.28 -7.84 -27.20
N LEU A 12 -26.17 -7.00 -28.23
CA LEU A 12 -24.99 -6.15 -28.47
C LEU A 12 -24.82 -5.07 -27.40
N ILE A 13 -25.91 -4.47 -26.91
CA ILE A 13 -25.86 -3.51 -25.80
C ILE A 13 -25.40 -4.20 -24.51
N LEU A 14 -25.95 -5.37 -24.20
CA LEU A 14 -25.55 -6.15 -23.03
C LEU A 14 -24.09 -6.62 -23.12
N LEU A 15 -23.63 -7.01 -24.31
CA LEU A 15 -22.24 -7.38 -24.53
C LEU A 15 -21.30 -6.19 -24.24
N ASN A 16 -21.61 -5.01 -24.77
CA ASN A 16 -20.79 -3.81 -24.53
C ASN A 16 -20.87 -3.30 -23.08
N PHE A 17 -21.99 -3.52 -22.38
CA PHE A 17 -22.13 -3.13 -20.96
C PHE A 17 -21.38 -4.08 -20.02
N VAL A 18 -21.41 -5.39 -20.29
CA VAL A 18 -20.69 -6.40 -19.50
C VAL A 18 -19.19 -6.35 -19.78
N TYR A 19 -18.78 -6.12 -21.03
CA TYR A 19 -17.39 -5.85 -21.41
C TYR A 19 -17.05 -4.37 -21.28
N GLY A 20 -17.40 -3.77 -20.14
CA GLY A 20 -16.93 -2.45 -19.78
C GLY A 20 -15.41 -2.40 -19.91
N GLN A 21 -14.93 -1.67 -20.92
CA GLN A 21 -13.51 -1.49 -21.17
C GLN A 21 -12.98 -0.67 -19.99
N SER A 22 -12.38 -1.34 -19.01
CA SER A 22 -11.56 -0.64 -18.03
C SER A 22 -10.40 -0.04 -18.81
N ASN A 23 -10.49 1.26 -19.09
CA ASN A 23 -9.33 2.00 -19.59
C ASN A 23 -8.21 1.73 -18.59
N PRO A 24 -7.09 1.07 -18.97
CA PRO A 24 -6.00 0.87 -18.05
C PRO A 24 -5.54 2.28 -17.67
N LYS A 25 -5.82 2.68 -16.42
CA LYS A 25 -5.24 3.89 -15.84
C LYS A 25 -3.74 3.76 -16.07
N SER A 26 -3.14 4.77 -16.70
CA SER A 26 -1.72 4.85 -17.04
C SER A 26 -0.90 4.04 -16.05
N ALA A 27 -0.26 2.96 -16.52
CA ALA A 27 0.41 2.00 -15.65
C ALA A 27 1.39 2.76 -14.75
N GLY A 28 0.99 2.94 -13.49
CA GLY A 28 1.78 3.70 -12.52
C GLY A 28 3.18 3.10 -12.43
N LYS A 29 4.16 3.91 -12.04
CA LYS A 29 5.52 3.42 -11.86
C LYS A 29 5.53 2.27 -10.85
N VAL A 30 5.91 1.08 -11.30
CA VAL A 30 6.03 -0.11 -10.46
C VAL A 30 7.35 -0.07 -9.70
N TYR A 31 7.29 -0.24 -8.38
CA TYR A 31 8.45 -0.42 -7.53
C TYR A 31 8.44 -1.83 -6.96
N THR A 32 9.56 -2.53 -7.05
CA THR A 32 9.73 -3.86 -6.47
C THR A 32 10.55 -3.76 -5.20
N ALA A 33 10.10 -4.38 -4.12
CA ALA A 33 10.82 -4.49 -2.86
C ALA A 33 10.91 -5.97 -2.45
N PRO A 34 12.07 -6.46 -2.00
CA PRO A 34 12.21 -7.83 -1.54
C PRO A 34 11.46 -8.04 -0.23
N LEU A 35 10.81 -9.19 -0.11
CA LEU A 35 10.13 -9.64 1.10
C LEU A 35 10.93 -10.76 1.75
N THR A 36 10.98 -10.76 3.08
CA THR A 36 11.52 -11.86 3.89
C THR A 36 10.39 -12.50 4.68
N VAL A 37 10.38 -13.83 4.76
CA VAL A 37 9.42 -14.57 5.59
C VAL A 37 10.01 -14.72 6.99
N SER A 38 9.19 -14.47 8.01
CA SER A 38 9.53 -14.65 9.43
C SER A 38 8.56 -15.63 10.08
N ASN A 39 9.10 -16.64 10.76
CA ASN A 39 8.36 -17.72 11.42
C ASN A 39 7.32 -18.43 10.52
N ASP A 40 7.56 -18.45 9.21
CA ASP A 40 6.65 -19.01 8.20
C ASP A 40 5.23 -18.42 8.16
N ILE A 41 5.00 -17.28 8.83
CA ILE A 41 3.66 -16.67 8.97
C ILE A 41 3.63 -15.18 8.62
N TYR A 42 4.79 -14.51 8.59
CA TYR A 42 4.86 -13.06 8.42
C TYR A 42 5.71 -12.68 7.22
N TYR A 43 5.13 -11.92 6.30
CA TYR A 43 5.91 -11.20 5.28
C TYR A 43 6.43 -9.90 5.87
N MET A 44 7.74 -9.71 5.79
CA MET A 44 8.41 -8.52 6.28
C MET A 44 9.16 -7.82 5.16
N MET A 45 9.30 -6.50 5.26
CA MET A 45 10.10 -5.69 4.33
C MET A 45 11.09 -4.79 5.07
N ASN A 46 12.22 -4.48 4.44
CA ASN A 46 13.15 -3.49 4.96
C ASN A 46 12.73 -2.08 4.51
N VAL A 47 12.54 -1.17 5.47
CA VAL A 47 12.13 0.22 5.23
C VAL A 47 13.11 1.17 5.90
N GLY A 48 13.54 2.19 5.16
CA GLY A 48 14.27 3.33 5.70
C GLY A 48 13.34 4.48 6.05
N ILE A 49 13.45 5.04 7.25
CA ILE A 49 12.62 6.16 7.72
C ILE A 49 13.51 7.34 8.10
N GLY A 50 13.13 8.53 7.64
CA GLY A 50 13.83 9.78 7.95
C GLY A 50 15.07 10.02 7.10
N THR A 51 15.73 11.15 7.35
CA THR A 51 16.93 11.58 6.61
C THR A 51 18.04 11.96 7.59
N PRO A 52 19.17 11.24 7.65
CA PRO A 52 19.47 10.01 6.93
C PRO A 52 18.56 8.85 7.36
N SER A 53 18.44 7.84 6.48
CA SER A 53 17.57 6.68 6.66
C SER A 53 17.91 5.86 7.92
N GLN A 54 16.94 5.70 8.81
CA GLN A 54 16.96 4.74 9.93
C GLN A 54 16.21 3.48 9.50
N LYS A 55 16.84 2.30 9.54
CA LYS A 55 16.32 1.06 8.93
C LYS A 55 15.48 0.21 9.89
N PHE A 56 14.38 -0.35 9.39
CA PHE A 56 13.46 -1.22 10.13
C PHE A 56 13.04 -2.42 9.28
N ASN A 57 12.77 -3.55 9.93
CA ASN A 57 12.05 -4.67 9.31
C ASN A 57 10.59 -4.57 9.74
N ILE A 58 9.72 -4.26 8.80
CA ILE A 58 8.30 -3.97 9.02
C ILE A 58 7.47 -5.20 8.65
N LEU A 59 6.53 -5.58 9.51
CA LEU A 59 5.49 -6.55 9.19
C LEU A 59 4.50 -5.93 8.20
N LEU A 60 4.24 -6.60 7.09
CA LEU A 60 3.22 -6.18 6.13
C LEU A 60 1.85 -6.71 6.54
N SER A 61 0.88 -5.80 6.66
CA SER A 61 -0.52 -6.12 6.94
C SER A 61 -1.42 -5.44 5.93
N THR A 62 -2.30 -6.21 5.28
CA THR A 62 -3.36 -5.69 4.41
C THR A 62 -4.64 -5.36 5.18
N GLY A 63 -4.68 -5.64 6.49
CA GLY A 63 -5.86 -5.46 7.35
C GLY A 63 -5.90 -4.15 8.14
N GLY A 64 -4.93 -3.24 7.93
CA GLY A 64 -4.84 -1.97 8.65
C GLY A 64 -4.14 -0.88 7.83
N ALA A 65 -4.25 0.37 8.28
CA ALA A 65 -3.72 1.55 7.58
C ALA A 65 -2.65 2.31 8.38
N ASP A 66 -2.45 1.96 9.64
CA ASP A 66 -1.48 2.64 10.50
C ASP A 66 -0.07 2.07 10.33
N PHE A 67 0.92 2.88 10.70
CA PHE A 67 2.33 2.54 10.64
C PHE A 67 3.00 2.78 12.00
N PHE A 68 3.64 1.75 12.56
CA PHE A 68 4.26 1.82 13.87
C PHE A 68 5.70 1.32 13.85
N VAL A 69 6.57 2.03 14.58
CA VAL A 69 7.94 1.62 14.90
C VAL A 69 8.24 1.90 16.37
N PRO A 70 9.15 1.14 17.01
CA PRO A 70 9.56 1.44 18.38
C PRO A 70 10.14 2.85 18.49
N ALA A 71 9.63 3.65 19.43
CA ALA A 71 10.16 4.97 19.72
C ALA A 71 11.54 4.89 20.41
N PHE A 72 12.30 5.99 20.44
CA PHE A 72 13.63 6.00 21.08
C PHE A 72 13.61 5.66 22.58
N ASN A 73 12.50 5.95 23.27
CA ASN A 73 12.31 5.86 24.72
C ASN A 73 11.72 4.53 25.23
N ILE A 74 11.39 3.58 24.34
CA ILE A 74 10.98 2.22 24.73
C ILE A 74 12.23 1.35 25.02
N THR A 75 12.12 0.52 26.06
CA THR A 75 13.09 -0.52 26.41
C THR A 75 12.88 -1.75 25.54
N THR A 76 13.67 -1.90 24.48
CA THR A 76 13.67 -3.06 23.59
C THR A 76 15.01 -3.21 22.89
N ASN A 77 15.32 -4.43 22.45
CA ASN A 77 16.50 -4.74 21.64
C ASN A 77 16.25 -4.55 20.14
N LYS A 78 15.05 -4.13 19.74
CA LYS A 78 14.69 -3.85 18.35
C LYS A 78 15.18 -2.45 17.92
N PRO A 79 15.39 -2.21 16.60
CA PRO A 79 15.67 -0.87 16.09
C PRO A 79 14.61 0.13 16.54
N LYS A 80 15.07 1.32 16.93
CA LYS A 80 14.23 2.41 17.43
C LYS A 80 14.32 3.61 16.50
N PHE A 81 13.22 4.33 16.35
CA PHE A 81 13.21 5.59 15.64
C PHE A 81 13.66 6.72 16.56
N PHE A 82 14.67 7.48 16.12
CA PHE A 82 15.20 8.65 16.79
C PHE A 82 14.82 9.90 15.99
N PRO A 83 13.76 10.64 16.38
CA PRO A 83 13.32 11.83 15.65
C PRO A 83 14.42 12.88 15.48
N LYS A 84 15.23 13.10 16.53
CA LYS A 84 16.35 14.05 16.54
C LYS A 84 17.48 13.70 15.55
N LYS A 85 17.51 12.47 15.02
CA LYS A 85 18.50 12.01 14.03
C LYS A 85 17.96 12.07 12.59
N SER A 86 16.80 12.68 12.38
CA SER A 86 16.18 12.83 11.05
C SER A 86 15.91 14.31 10.75
N SER A 87 16.59 14.88 9.76
CA SER A 87 16.36 16.26 9.29
C SER A 87 14.97 16.46 8.65
N THR A 88 14.32 15.37 8.23
CA THR A 88 12.96 15.39 7.65
C THR A 88 11.88 14.95 8.63
N PHE A 89 12.19 14.86 9.93
CA PHE A 89 11.15 14.59 10.93
C PHE A 89 10.31 15.86 11.18
N SER A 90 8.99 15.71 11.14
CA SER A 90 8.04 16.73 11.60
C SER A 90 7.14 16.10 12.65
N SER A 91 6.99 16.76 13.79
CA SER A 91 5.99 16.34 14.79
C SER A 91 4.59 16.48 14.20
N PRO A 92 3.67 15.53 14.47
CA PRO A 92 2.28 15.69 14.12
C PRO A 92 1.73 16.97 14.78
N ASN A 93 0.88 17.71 14.07
CA ASN A 93 0.13 18.80 14.68
C ASN A 93 -0.82 18.19 15.73
N PRO A 94 -0.82 18.63 17.00
CA PRO A 94 -1.67 18.07 18.06
C PRO A 94 -3.18 18.08 17.77
N GLN A 95 -3.63 18.81 16.75
CA GLN A 95 -5.05 18.97 16.39
C GLN A 95 -5.62 17.82 15.53
N ASN A 96 -4.81 16.83 15.12
CA ASN A 96 -5.22 15.75 14.21
C ASN A 96 -4.88 14.33 14.75
N ILE A 97 -4.90 14.15 16.08
CA ILE A 97 -4.80 12.83 16.73
C ILE A 97 -6.03 12.63 17.62
#